data_AF-A0A3A8Z2N2-F1
#
_entry.id   AF-A0A3A8Z2N2-F1
#
_cell.length_a   1.000
_cell.length_b   1.000
_cell.length_c   1.000
_cell.angle_alpha   90.00
_cell.angle_beta   90.00
_cell.angle_gamma   90.00
#
_symmetry.space_group_name_H-M   'P 1'
#
loop_
_entity.id
_entity.type
_entity.pdbx_description
1 polymer ?
#
loop_
_entity_poly.entity_id
_entity_poly.type
_entity_poly.pdbx_seq_one_letter_code
_entity_poly.pdbx_strand_id
1 'polypeptide(L)' 'MGGKTSPTSINKYIAKAYDRVNLTMPKGKKDTVQAHAAARGESVNGFINRAIDSQMERDGAAPGDVEDLEENKEKTGG' A
#
# COMPACT_ATOMS: atom_id res chain seq x y z
N MET A 1 -11.62 35.54 -14.16
CA MET A 1 -11.40 34.09 -14.01
C MET A 1 -11.46 33.75 -12.52
N GLY A 2 -12.43 32.97 -12.08
CA GLY A 2 -12.58 32.61 -10.66
C GLY A 2 -13.32 31.29 -10.54
N GLY A 3 -12.70 30.21 -11.03
CA GLY A 3 -13.27 28.87 -10.95
C GLY A 3 -13.22 28.36 -9.52
N LYS A 4 -14.30 28.58 -8.76
CA LYS A 4 -14.49 27.91 -7.48
C LYS A 4 -14.84 26.46 -7.79
N THR A 5 -13.85 25.58 -7.84
CA THR A 5 -14.09 24.15 -7.87
C THR A 5 -14.97 23.79 -6.69
N SER A 6 -16.18 23.30 -6.96
CA SER A 6 -17.13 22.98 -5.91
C SER A 6 -16.56 21.88 -4.99
N PRO A 7 -16.86 21.87 -3.68
CA PRO A 7 -16.47 20.77 -2.79
C PRO A 7 -16.83 19.39 -3.35
N THR A 8 -17.95 19.29 -4.07
CA THR A 8 -18.38 18.10 -4.80
C THR A 8 -17.39 17.68 -5.88
N SER A 9 -16.87 18.62 -6.66
CA SER A 9 -15.87 18.36 -7.70
C SER A 9 -14.54 17.89 -7.09
N ILE A 10 -14.13 18.46 -5.96
CA ILE A 10 -12.92 18.04 -5.22
C ILE A 10 -13.10 16.61 -4.70
N ASN A 11 -14.22 16.30 -4.07
CA ASN A 11 -14.50 14.96 -3.56
C ASN A 11 -14.56 13.90 -4.67
N LYS A 12 -15.17 14.24 -5.82
CA LYS A 12 -15.18 13.36 -7.01
C LYS A 12 -13.77 13.09 -7.53
N TYR A 13 -12.93 14.12 -7.60
CA TYR A 13 -11.53 13.94 -8.01
C TYR A 13 -10.78 13.05 -7.02
N ILE A 14 -10.91 13.31 -5.71
CA ILE A 14 -10.18 12.52 -4.72
C ILE A 14 -10.62 11.06 -4.75
N ALA A 15 -11.92 10.78 -4.83
CA ALA A 15 -12.44 9.41 -4.91
C ALA A 15 -12.01 8.67 -6.19
N LYS A 16 -11.76 9.39 -7.29
CA LYS A 16 -11.26 8.79 -8.54
C LYS A 16 -9.76 8.56 -8.53
N ALA A 17 -9.01 9.47 -7.90
CA ALA A 17 -7.55 9.51 -8.01
C ALA A 17 -6.82 8.84 -6.85
N TYR A 18 -7.48 8.66 -5.69
CA TYR A 18 -6.85 8.17 -4.48
C TYR A 18 -7.76 7.23 -3.70
N ASP A 19 -7.20 6.09 -3.29
CA ASP A 19 -7.77 5.27 -2.22
C ASP A 19 -7.44 5.89 -0.86
N ARG A 20 -8.45 6.01 0.01
CA ARG A 20 -8.25 6.48 1.39
C ARG A 20 -8.35 5.32 2.35
N VAL A 21 -7.32 5.14 3.17
CA VAL A 21 -7.26 4.07 4.18
C VAL A 21 -7.37 4.69 5.58
N ASN A 22 -8.30 4.19 6.39
CA ASN A 22 -8.35 4.49 7.82
C ASN A 22 -7.38 3.57 8.56
N LEU A 23 -6.45 4.17 9.31
CA LEU A 23 -5.42 3.43 10.03
C LEU A 23 -5.57 3.65 11.53
N THR A 24 -5.81 2.56 12.26
CA THR A 24 -5.89 2.56 13.72
C THR A 24 -4.55 2.16 14.31
N MET A 25 -4.05 2.93 15.27
CA MET A 25 -2.83 2.63 16.02
C MET A 25 -3.05 2.83 17.52
N PRO A 26 -2.26 2.16 18.38
CA PRO A 26 -2.23 2.48 19.81
C PRO A 26 -1.90 3.96 20.05
N LYS A 27 -2.41 4.51 21.16
CA LYS A 27 -2.15 5.90 21.56
C LYS A 27 -0.63 6.16 21.64
N GLY A 28 -0.18 7.27 21.07
CA GLY A 28 1.24 7.67 21.02
C GLY A 28 2.06 7.06 19.88
N LYS A 29 1.58 5.99 19.22
CA LYS A 29 2.34 5.36 18.12
C LYS A 29 2.48 6.29 16.91
N LYS A 30 1.45 7.10 16.62
CA LYS A 30 1.48 8.10 15.55
C LYS A 30 2.63 9.10 15.73
N ASP A 31 2.89 9.52 16.96
CA ASP A 31 3.96 10.49 17.26
C ASP A 31 5.33 9.88 17.00
N THR A 32 5.51 8.60 17.36
CA THR A 32 6.73 7.84 17.02
C THR A 32 6.92 7.72 15.51
N VAL A 33 5.85 7.44 14.76
CA VAL A 33 5.88 7.38 13.28
C VAL A 33 6.24 8.75 12.69
N GLN A 34 5.66 9.83 13.21
CA GLN A 34 5.94 11.19 12.76
C GLN A 34 7.39 11.58 13.01
N ALA A 35 7.94 11.31 14.19
CA ALA A 35 9.33 11.58 14.51
C ALA A 35 10.27 10.80 13.58
N HIS A 36 9.97 9.52 13.31
CA HIS A 36 10.77 8.69 12.41
C HIS A 36 10.76 9.21 10.96
N ALA A 37 9.57 9.56 10.43
CA ALA A 37 9.44 10.13 9.10
C ALA A 37 10.18 11.46 8.98
N ALA A 38 10.02 12.35 9.96
CA ALA A 38 10.68 13.65 10.00
C ALA A 38 12.22 13.53 10.02
N ALA A 39 12.76 12.59 10.82
CA ALA A 39 14.20 12.33 10.87
C ALA A 39 14.79 11.86 9.53
N ARG A 40 13.96 11.35 8.62
CA ARG A 40 14.32 10.94 7.25
C ARG A 40 13.97 11.97 6.18
N GLY A 41 13.41 13.12 6.58
CA GLY A 41 12.96 14.15 5.63
C GLY A 41 11.69 13.77 4.85
N GLU A 42 10.89 12.82 5.37
CA GLU A 42 9.68 12.33 4.72
C GLU A 42 8.41 12.76 5.46
N SER A 43 7.29 12.84 4.73
CA SER A 43 5.96 12.97 5.37
C SER A 43 5.52 11.65 5.99
N VAL A 44 4.61 11.69 6.97
CA VAL A 44 4.02 10.48 7.56
C VAL A 44 3.37 9.58 6.51
N ASN A 45 2.63 10.17 5.56
CA ASN A 45 2.00 9.41 4.49
C ASN A 45 3.02 8.77 3.55
N GLY A 46 4.06 9.52 3.17
CA GLY A 46 5.15 9.01 2.33
C GLY A 46 5.88 7.85 3.01
N PHE A 47 6.19 7.99 4.30
CA PHE A 47 6.80 6.92 5.10
C PHE A 47 5.92 5.66 5.17
N ILE A 48 4.61 5.81 5.39
CA ILE A 48 3.68 4.67 5.46
C ILE A 48 3.60 3.95 4.12
N ASN A 49 3.44 4.67 3.01
CA ASN A 49 3.40 4.07 1.67
C ASN A 49 4.71 3.34 1.36
N ARG A 50 5.86 4.00 1.59
CA ARG A 50 7.18 3.36 1.40
C ARG A 50 7.34 2.11 2.25
N ALA A 51 6.85 2.11 3.50
CA ALA A 51 6.92 0.94 4.37
C ALA A 51 6.04 -0.22 3.87
N ILE A 52 4.87 0.08 3.31
CA ILE A 52 3.99 -0.92 2.67
C ILE A 52 4.70 -1.51 1.44
N ASP A 53 5.19 -0.66 0.53
CA ASP A 53 5.88 -1.10 -0.68
C ASP A 53 7.10 -1.97 -0.35
N SER A 54 7.92 -1.52 0.61
CA SER A 54 9.10 -2.25 1.08
C SER A 54 8.75 -3.60 1.71
N GLN A 55 7.58 -3.72 2.35
CA GLN A 55 7.13 -4.98 2.93
C GLN A 55 6.64 -5.93 1.85
N MET A 56 5.80 -5.44 0.92
CA MET A 56 5.30 -6.23 -0.21
C MET A 56 6.45 -6.74 -1.09
N GLU A 57 7.46 -5.91 -1.35
CA GLU A 57 8.66 -6.32 -2.09
C GLU A 57 9.42 -7.44 -1.37
N ARG A 58 9.61 -7.33 -0.05
CA ARG A 58 10.28 -8.38 0.74
C ARG A 58 9.49 -9.68 0.81
N ASP A 59 8.18 -9.58 0.92
CA ASP A 59 7.29 -10.74 0.95
C ASP A 59 7.29 -11.45 -0.42
N GLY A 60 7.28 -10.69 -1.52
CA GLY A 60 7.36 -11.24 -2.88
C GLY A 60 8.76 -11.68 -3.34
N ALA A 61 9.82 -11.17 -2.70
CA ALA A 61 11.20 -11.58 -2.94
C ALA A 61 11.64 -12.79 -2.09
N ALA A 62 10.76 -13.29 -1.20
CA ALA A 62 11.01 -14.54 -0.50
C ALA A 62 10.92 -15.71 -1.51
N PRO A 63 11.98 -16.55 -1.65
CA PRO A 63 11.90 -17.75 -2.46
C PRO A 63 11.06 -18.78 -1.67
N GLY A 64 9.79 -18.95 -2.01
CA GLY A 64 8.92 -19.81 -1.19
C GLY A 64 7.67 -20.41 -1.82
N ASP A 65 7.28 -20.08 -3.05
CA ASP A 65 6.04 -20.61 -3.66
C ASP A 65 6.28 -21.20 -5.07
N VAL A 66 7.29 -22.06 -5.22
CA VAL A 66 7.47 -22.92 -6.41
C VAL A 66 7.52 -24.40 -6.01
N GLU A 67 6.61 -24.85 -5.16
CA GLU A 67 6.39 -26.27 -4.93
C GLU A 67 4.97 -26.66 -5.39
N ASP A 68 4.89 -27.79 -6.11
CA ASP A 68 3.69 -28.60 -6.38
C ASP A 68 2.77 -28.28 -7.58
N LEU A 69 3.28 -28.23 -8.82
CA LEU A 69 2.43 -28.38 -10.03
C LEU A 69 2.90 -29.39 -11.10
N GLU A 70 3.92 -30.21 -10.87
CA GLU A 70 4.39 -31.21 -11.87
C GLU A 70 4.04 -32.67 -11.55
N GLU A 71 2.83 -32.97 -11.08
CA GLU A 71 2.35 -34.36 -11.03
C GLU A 71 0.88 -34.52 -11.44
N ASN A 72 0.55 -34.29 -12.73
CA ASN A 72 -0.58 -34.99 -13.35
C ASN A 72 -0.61 -34.95 -14.90
N LYS A 73 0.44 -35.44 -15.58
CA LYS A 73 0.42 -35.63 -17.04
C LYS A 73 0.70 -37.06 -17.52
N GLU A 74 0.26 -38.06 -16.75
CA GLU A 74 0.11 -39.42 -17.28
C GLU A 74 -1.23 -40.02 -16.84
N LYS A 75 -2.29 -39.73 -17.59
CA LYS A 75 -3.43 -40.66 -17.82
C LYS A 75 -4.46 -40.03 -18.74
N THR A 76 -4.21 -40.12 -20.04
CA THR A 76 -5.26 -40.35 -21.05
C THR A 76 -4.56 -40.73 -22.37
N GLY A 77 -3.94 -41.91 -22.35
CA GLY A 77 -3.67 -42.71 -23.54
C GLY A 77 -4.32 -44.07 -23.32
N GLY A 78 -5.39 -44.35 -24.04
CA GLY A 78 -6.18 -45.58 -23.95
C GLY A 78 -7.41 -45.48 -24.84
#